data_AF-A0A916QV28-F1
#
_entry.id   AF-A0A916QV28-F1
#
_cell.length_a   1.000
_cell.length_b   1.000
_cell.length_c   1.000
_cell.angle_alpha   90.00
_cell.angle_beta   90.00
_cell.angle_gamma   90.00
#
_symmetry.space_group_name_H-M   'P 1'
#
loop_
_entity.id
_entity.type
_entity.pdbx_description
1 polymer ?
#
loop_
_entity_poly.entity_id
_entity_poly.type
_entity_poly.pdbx_seq_one_letter_code
_entity_poly.pdbx_strand_id
1 'polypeptide(L)' 'MSKYSVITVDNKETGKKENVYWNEEKYYYGEKLIESIQKRCAERFGGLVWQVLTDTHKSGLENPPEPAIDYDDLSEAIS' A
#
# COMPACT_ATOMS: atom_id res chain seq x y z
N MET A 1 -11.67 16.64 4.91
CA MET A 1 -11.88 15.24 4.49
C MET A 1 -10.50 14.65 4.32
N SER A 2 -10.23 13.51 4.93
CA SER A 2 -8.95 12.83 4.75
C SER A 2 -8.82 12.37 3.32
N LYS A 3 -7.68 12.69 2.70
CA LYS A 3 -7.36 12.23 1.36
C LYS A 3 -6.63 10.90 1.43
N TYR A 4 -6.84 10.07 0.43
CA TYR A 4 -6.22 8.76 0.32
C TYR A 4 -5.36 8.67 -0.92
N SER A 5 -4.31 7.89 -0.79
CA SER A 5 -3.54 7.40 -1.92
C SER A 5 -3.74 5.90 -2.06
N VAL A 6 -3.60 5.42 -3.29
CA VAL A 6 -3.70 4.01 -3.63
C VAL A 6 -2.52 3.62 -4.48
N ILE A 7 -2.08 2.38 -4.35
CA ILE A 7 -1.14 1.73 -5.27
C ILE A 7 -1.58 0.28 -5.47
N THR A 8 -1.26 -0.30 -6.60
CA THR A 8 -1.57 -1.70 -6.88
C THR A 8 -0.35 -2.55 -6.58
N VAL A 9 -0.58 -3.69 -5.95
CA VAL A 9 0.40 -4.74 -5.76
C VAL A 9 0.01 -5.95 -6.60
N ASP A 10 1.00 -6.57 -7.23
CA ASP A 10 0.85 -7.71 -8.11
C ASP A 10 1.55 -8.92 -7.51
N ASN A 11 0.82 -10.03 -7.37
CA ASN A 11 1.38 -11.31 -6.98
C ASN A 11 1.94 -12.00 -8.23
N LYS A 12 3.26 -12.07 -8.34
CA LYS A 12 3.94 -12.64 -9.51
C LYS A 12 3.68 -14.12 -9.73
N GLU A 13 3.34 -14.86 -8.69
CA GLU A 13 3.10 -16.31 -8.79
C GLU A 13 1.69 -16.63 -9.29
N THR A 14 0.70 -15.85 -8.87
CA THR A 14 -0.72 -16.09 -9.17
C THR A 14 -1.31 -15.13 -10.20
N GLY A 15 -0.61 -14.03 -10.50
CA GLY A 15 -1.12 -12.92 -11.31
C GLY A 15 -2.23 -12.11 -10.62
N LYS A 16 -2.50 -12.36 -9.34
CA LYS A 16 -3.52 -11.64 -8.57
C LYS A 16 -3.05 -10.21 -8.30
N LYS A 17 -3.94 -9.23 -8.54
CA LYS A 17 -3.69 -7.81 -8.27
C LYS A 17 -4.58 -7.33 -7.14
N GLU A 18 -4.01 -6.60 -6.20
CA GLU A 18 -4.74 -5.99 -5.08
C GLU A 18 -4.39 -4.52 -4.94
N ASN A 19 -5.38 -3.71 -4.55
CA ASN A 19 -5.17 -2.28 -4.33
C ASN A 19 -4.92 -2.03 -2.85
N VAL A 20 -3.91 -1.24 -2.58
CA VAL A 20 -3.46 -0.86 -1.25
C VAL A 20 -3.72 0.62 -1.09
N TYR A 21 -4.63 0.97 -0.19
CA TYR A 21 -5.00 2.35 0.11
C TYR A 21 -4.35 2.80 1.42
N TRP A 22 -3.96 4.07 1.51
CA TRP A 22 -3.50 4.70 2.76
C TRP A 22 -3.96 6.14 2.86
N ASN A 23 -4.05 6.65 4.09
CA ASN A 23 -4.41 8.04 4.36
C ASN A 23 -3.17 8.93 4.17
N GLU A 24 -3.28 9.94 3.30
CA GLU A 24 -2.18 10.88 3.00
C GLU A 24 -1.82 11.78 4.18
N GLU A 25 -2.77 12.08 5.07
CA GLU A 25 -2.50 12.92 6.24
C GLU A 25 -1.61 12.19 7.26
N LYS A 26 -1.67 10.85 7.31
CA LYS A 26 -0.86 10.02 8.19
C LYS A 26 0.46 9.57 7.56
N TYR A 27 0.50 9.40 6.24
CA TYR A 27 1.68 8.85 5.54
C TYR A 27 2.04 9.68 4.31
N TYR A 28 3.18 10.38 4.39
CA TYR A 28 3.73 11.17 3.30
C TYR A 28 4.40 10.26 2.25
N TYR A 29 4.19 10.55 0.96
CA TYR A 29 4.80 9.80 -0.14
C TYR A 29 6.31 10.10 -0.22
N GLY A 30 7.12 9.10 0.11
CA GLY A 30 8.57 9.09 -0.13
C GLY A 30 9.04 7.66 -0.44
N GLU A 31 10.28 7.50 -0.88
CA GLU A 31 10.88 6.19 -1.24
C GLU A 31 10.65 5.14 -0.13
N LYS A 32 10.75 5.57 1.14
CA LYS A 32 10.51 4.74 2.33
C LYS A 32 9.10 4.15 2.40
N LEU A 33 8.07 4.85 1.90
CA LEU A 33 6.69 4.37 1.96
C LEU A 33 6.47 3.19 1.00
N ILE A 34 7.03 3.27 -0.21
CA ILE A 34 6.94 2.19 -1.21
C ILE A 34 7.67 0.94 -0.69
N GLU A 35 8.86 1.13 -0.11
CA GLU A 35 9.62 0.04 0.53
C GLU A 35 8.83 -0.59 1.69
N SER A 36 8.17 0.21 2.54
CA SER A 36 7.31 -0.31 3.61
C SER A 36 6.12 -1.10 3.07
N ILE A 37 5.44 -0.63 2.03
CA ILE A 37 4.33 -1.36 1.39
C ILE A 37 4.84 -2.69 0.84
N GLN A 38 5.97 -2.67 0.14
CA GLN A 38 6.56 -3.88 -0.45
C GLN A 38 6.97 -4.90 0.63
N LYS A 39 7.64 -4.45 1.69
CA LYS A 39 8.04 -5.29 2.83
C LYS A 39 6.82 -5.91 3.51
N ARG A 40 5.77 -5.12 3.75
CA ARG A 40 4.57 -5.62 4.42
C ARG A 40 3.77 -6.58 3.56
N CYS A 41 3.68 -6.33 2.25
CA CYS A 41 3.08 -7.28 1.33
C CYS A 41 3.88 -8.60 1.34
N ALA A 42 5.21 -8.55 1.42
CA ALA A 42 6.01 -9.75 1.60
C ALA A 42 5.72 -10.44 2.94
N GLU A 43 5.62 -9.73 4.05
CA GLU A 43 5.33 -10.33 5.38
C GLU A 43 3.92 -10.93 5.47
N ARG A 44 2.90 -10.20 5.00
CA ARG A 44 1.49 -10.62 5.10
C ARG A 44 1.14 -11.76 4.17
N PHE A 45 1.82 -11.87 3.03
CA PHE A 45 1.45 -12.81 1.99
C PHE A 45 2.54 -13.84 1.64
N GLY A 46 3.57 -13.98 2.49
CA GLY A 46 4.48 -15.14 2.45
C GLY A 46 5.73 -15.00 1.59
N GLY A 47 6.28 -13.80 1.41
CA GLY A 47 7.57 -13.54 0.78
C GLY A 47 7.50 -12.61 -0.44
N LEU A 48 8.65 -12.44 -1.12
CA LEU A 48 8.97 -11.54 -2.26
C LEU A 48 8.06 -11.64 -3.51
N VAL A 49 6.95 -12.36 -3.41
CA VAL A 49 5.97 -12.66 -4.45
C VAL A 49 5.19 -11.42 -4.86
N TRP A 50 4.94 -10.51 -3.92
CA TRP A 50 4.18 -9.29 -4.19
C TRP A 50 5.09 -8.15 -4.60
N GLN A 51 4.91 -7.66 -5.82
CA GLN A 51 5.58 -6.48 -6.35
C GLN A 51 4.63 -5.28 -6.29
N VAL A 52 5.16 -4.15 -5.84
CA VAL A 52 4.47 -2.86 -5.94
C VAL A 52 4.58 -2.34 -7.38
N LEU A 53 3.44 -2.00 -7.99
CA LEU A 53 3.38 -1.38 -9.31
C LEU A 53 3.34 0.15 -9.14
N THR A 54 4.50 0.79 -9.15
CA THR A 54 4.61 2.24 -8.87
C THR A 54 3.83 3.12 -9.83
N ASP A 55 3.67 2.70 -11.09
CA ASP A 55 2.90 3.40 -12.11
C ASP A 55 1.38 3.42 -11.85
N THR A 56 0.87 2.61 -10.92
CA THR A 56 -0.56 2.60 -10.59
C THR A 56 -0.92 3.50 -9.40
N HIS A 57 0.06 4.23 -8.87
CA HIS A 57 -0.15 5.17 -7.77
C HIS A 57 -1.12 6.29 -8.15
N LYS A 58 -2.12 6.54 -7.30
CA LYS A 58 -3.00 7.71 -7.40
C LYS A 58 -3.18 8.31 -6.02
N SER A 59 -3.09 9.64 -5.91
CA SER A 59 -3.27 10.41 -4.69
C SER A 59 -4.47 11.34 -4.76
N GLY A 60 -4.87 11.93 -3.63
CA GLY A 60 -5.97 12.88 -3.56
C GLY A 60 -7.35 12.27 -3.68
N LEU A 61 -7.50 10.98 -3.40
CA LEU A 61 -8.78 10.28 -3.47
C LEU A 61 -9.65 10.67 -2.27
N GLU A 62 -10.89 11.11 -2.53
CA GLU A 62 -11.81 11.58 -1.48
C GLU A 62 -12.72 10.47 -0.93
N ASN A 63 -12.79 9.29 -1.58
CA ASN A 63 -13.60 8.14 -1.17
C ASN A 63 -12.93 6.82 -1.62
N PRO A 64 -12.15 6.13 -0.77
CA PRO A 64 -11.61 4.82 -1.12
C PRO A 64 -12.72 3.76 -1.11
N PRO A 65 -12.77 2.84 -2.08
CA PRO A 65 -13.64 1.67 -1.98
C PRO A 65 -13.15 0.78 -0.83
N GLU A 66 -14.06 0.28 0.01
CA GLU A 66 -13.71 -0.64 1.10
C GLU A 66 -13.24 -2.00 0.57
N PRO A 67 -12.26 -2.66 1.24
CA PRO A 67 -11.53 -2.19 2.41
C PRO A 67 -10.28 -1.40 2.00
N ALA A 68 -10.19 -0.15 2.45
CA ALA A 68 -8.88 0.44 2.68
C ALA A 68 -8.22 -0.39 3.78
N ILE A 69 -7.00 -0.89 3.55
CA ILE A 69 -6.25 -1.49 4.65
C ILE A 69 -6.12 -0.39 5.71
N ASP A 70 -6.56 -0.65 6.94
CA ASP A 70 -6.36 0.29 8.02
C ASP A 70 -4.89 0.21 8.45
N TYR A 71 -4.19 1.34 8.30
CA TYR A 71 -2.75 1.44 8.41
C TYR A 71 -2.25 1.74 9.84
N ASP A 72 -3.10 1.81 10.88
CA ASP A 72 -2.61 1.88 12.28
C ASP A 72 -1.69 0.67 12.62
N ASP A 73 -1.80 -0.42 11.86
CA ASP A 73 -0.91 -1.57 11.91
C ASP A 73 0.49 -1.24 11.31
N LEU A 74 0.64 -0.31 10.35
CA LEU A 74 1.91 0.00 9.66
C LEU A 74 2.88 0.86 10.49
N SER A 75 2.39 1.60 11.48
CA SER A 75 3.25 2.48 12.30
C SER A 75 4.25 1.72 13.18
N GLU A 76 4.00 0.45 13.50
CA GLU A 76 4.97 -0.38 14.23
C GLU A 76 6.21 -0.75 13.40
N ALA A 77 6.16 -0.61 12.07
CA ALA A 77 7.26 -1.00 11.18
C ALA A 77 8.31 0.11 10.91
N ILE A 78 8.07 1.34 11.38
CA ILE A 78 8.97 2.51 11.21
C ILE A 78 9.74 2.82 12.52
N SER A 79 10.01 1.81 13.36
CA SER A 79 10.87 1.96 14.54
C SER A 79 12.31 1.52 14.30
#